data_AF-A0A9E1EW65-F1
#
_entry.id   AF-A0A9E1EW65-F1
#
_cell.length_a   1.000
_cell.length_b   1.000
_cell.length_c   1.000
_cell.angle_alpha   90.00
_cell.angle_beta   90.00
_cell.angle_gamma   90.00
#
_symmetry.space_group_name_H-M   'P 1'
#
loop_
_entity.id
_entity.type
_entity.pdbx_description
1 polymer ?
#
loop_
_entity_poly.entity_id
_entity_poly.type
_entity_poly.pdbx_seq_one_letter_code
_entity_poly.pdbx_strand_id
1 'polypeptide(L)'
;MHGMVYLMKSRISTARTKFGYRTKLFVQDVRNEVDEEYGNEYECFAIYILGTDNREETENLVKQIRYIISIAAGTLESTQPEYYNISPDKAFSILKAIATLCGKKDNLVKFE
;
A
#
# COMPACT_ATOMS: atom_id res chain seq x y z
N MET A 1 -11.15 -11.15 9.00
CA MET A 1 -9.78 -10.97 8.47
C MET A 1 -9.92 -10.04 7.29
N HIS A 2 -9.28 -8.88 7.31
CA HIS A 2 -9.48 -7.85 6.30
C HIS A 2 -8.29 -7.78 5.35
N GLY A 3 -8.56 -7.60 4.05
CA GLY A 3 -7.53 -7.23 3.11
C GLY A 3 -7.01 -5.81 3.41
N MET A 4 -5.69 -5.65 3.50
CA MET A 4 -5.03 -4.36 3.74
C MET A 4 -3.91 -4.16 2.75
N VAL A 5 -3.80 -2.96 2.18
CA VAL A 5 -2.64 -2.54 1.39
C VAL A 5 -1.80 -1.58 2.22
N TYR A 6 -0.48 -1.63 2.05
CA TYR A 6 0.45 -0.79 2.77
C TYR A 6 1.45 -0.12 1.83
N LEU A 7 1.89 1.08 2.23
CA LEU A 7 2.96 1.82 1.59
C LEU A 7 4.15 1.91 2.53
N MET A 8 5.33 1.70 1.96
CA MET A 8 6.59 1.92 2.65
C MET A 8 7.45 2.92 1.90
N LYS A 9 8.07 3.82 2.63
CA LYS A 9 9.08 4.75 2.11
C LYS A 9 10.46 4.12 2.31
N SER A 10 11.35 4.24 1.33
CA SER A 10 12.73 3.82 1.53
C SER A 10 13.43 4.76 2.52
N ARG A 11 14.24 4.18 3.42
CA ARG A 11 15.08 4.94 4.35
C ARG A 11 16.28 5.59 3.66
N ILE A 12 16.64 5.13 2.46
CA ILE A 12 17.86 5.53 1.73
C ILE A 12 17.52 6.39 0.51
N SER A 13 16.29 6.31 -0.02
CA SER A 13 15.85 7.08 -1.18
C SER A 13 14.46 7.67 -1.00
N THR A 14 14.34 8.98 -1.21
CA THR A 14 13.05 9.70 -1.13
C THR A 14 12.14 9.46 -2.35
N ALA A 15 12.65 8.83 -3.41
CA ALA A 15 11.92 8.60 -4.66
C ALA A 15 11.32 7.19 -4.78
N ARG A 16 11.55 6.31 -3.79
CA ARG A 16 11.13 4.90 -3.85
C ARG A 16 10.03 4.61 -2.85
N THR A 17 8.93 4.05 -3.35
CA THR A 17 7.82 3.55 -2.54
C THR A 17 7.62 2.07 -2.80
N LYS A 18 7.61 1.26 -1.73
CA LYS A 18 7.20 -0.15 -1.79
C LYS A 18 5.71 -0.24 -1.50
N PHE A 19 5.00 -1.02 -2.32
CA PHE A 19 3.57 -1.28 -2.16
C PHE A 19 3.35 -2.78 -1.97
N GLY A 20 2.65 -3.13 -0.90
CA GLY A 20 2.32 -4.51 -0.60
C GLY A 20 0.93 -4.66 -0.01
N TYR A 21 0.57 -5.91 0.29
CA TYR A 21 -0.70 -6.22 0.95
C TYR A 21 -0.53 -7.38 1.94
N ARG A 22 -1.40 -7.42 2.94
CA ARG A 22 -1.56 -8.52 3.91
C ARG A 22 -3.04 -8.68 4.23
N THR A 23 -3.40 -9.84 4.76
CA THR A 23 -4.73 -10.09 5.32
C THR A 23 -4.59 -10.34 6.82
N LYS A 24 -5.07 -9.41 7.64
CA LYS A 24 -4.95 -9.45 9.11
C LYS A 24 -6.24 -8.97 9.78
N LEU A 25 -6.34 -9.18 11.09
CA LEU A 25 -7.43 -8.61 11.89
C LEU A 25 -7.12 -7.16 12.25
N PHE A 26 -5.89 -6.86 12.65
CA PHE A 26 -5.52 -5.52 13.13
C PHE A 26 -4.45 -4.87 12.26
N VAL A 27 -4.55 -3.55 12.11
CA VAL A 27 -3.57 -2.73 11.37
C VAL A 27 -2.18 -2.82 12.00
N GLN A 28 -2.10 -2.89 13.33
CA GLN A 28 -0.82 -2.97 14.04
C GLN A 28 -0.06 -4.26 13.71
N ASP A 29 -0.75 -5.38 13.51
CA ASP A 29 -0.11 -6.64 13.12
C ASP A 29 0.58 -6.52 11.76
N VAL A 30 -0.09 -5.87 10.80
CA VAL A 30 0.50 -5.61 9.47
C VAL A 30 1.72 -4.72 9.59
N ARG A 31 1.65 -3.66 10.41
CA ARG A 31 2.80 -2.77 10.64
C ARG A 31 3.98 -3.53 11.23
N ASN A 32 3.76 -4.28 12.30
CA ASN A 32 4.82 -5.04 12.98
C ASN A 32 5.49 -6.04 12.03
N GLU A 33 4.71 -6.84 11.30
CA GLU A 33 5.26 -7.82 10.35
C GLU A 33 6.07 -7.16 9.23
N VAL A 34 5.57 -6.04 8.70
CA VAL A 34 6.24 -5.31 7.62
C VAL A 34 7.51 -4.63 8.13
N ASP A 35 7.51 -4.12 9.37
CA ASP A 35 8.69 -3.55 10.01
C ASP A 35 9.73 -4.65 10.35
N GLU A 36 9.31 -5.85 10.77
CA GLU A 36 10.21 -6.99 10.95
C GLU A 36 10.83 -7.47 9.63
N GLU A 37 10.05 -7.52 8.56
CA GLU A 37 10.48 -8.04 7.25
C GLU A 37 11.36 -7.04 6.48
N TYR A 38 11.06 -5.74 6.55
CA TYR A 38 11.70 -4.73 5.71
C TYR A 38 12.27 -3.53 6.48
N GLY A 39 12.14 -3.48 7.80
CA GLY A 39 12.42 -2.30 8.63
C GLY A 39 13.84 -1.76 8.52
N ASN A 40 14.79 -2.58 8.08
CA ASN A 40 16.18 -2.15 7.83
C ASN A 40 16.31 -1.21 6.63
N GLU A 41 15.48 -1.36 5.60
CA GLU A 41 15.59 -0.63 4.33
C GLU A 41 14.40 0.30 4.06
N TYR A 42 13.24 -0.05 4.62
CA TYR A 42 11.99 0.63 4.40
C TYR A 42 11.29 0.90 5.73
N GLU A 43 10.36 1.85 5.71
CA GLU A 43 9.53 2.21 6.84
C GLU A 43 8.07 2.23 6.39
N CYS A 44 7.23 1.43 7.05
CA CYS A 44 5.79 1.45 6.81
C CYS A 44 5.22 2.80 7.30
N PHE A 45 4.59 3.56 6.40
CA PHE A 45 4.08 4.90 6.75
C PHE A 45 2.58 5.07 6.48
N ALA A 46 1.94 4.13 5.77
CA ALA A 46 0.49 4.14 5.59
C ALA A 46 -0.08 2.74 5.34
N ILE A 47 -1.28 2.49 5.86
CA ILE A 47 -2.06 1.26 5.65
C ILE A 47 -3.50 1.63 5.32
N TYR A 48 -4.06 1.02 4.27
CA TYR A 48 -5.45 1.17 3.88
C TYR A 48 -6.19 -0.16 4.01
N ILE A 49 -7.24 -0.18 4.84
CA ILE A 49 -8.12 -1.34 5.04
C ILE A 49 -9.14 -1.38 3.89
N LEU A 50 -9.09 -2.42 3.06
CA LEU A 50 -9.94 -2.53 1.88
C LEU A 50 -11.42 -2.70 2.24
N GLY A 51 -11.73 -3.11 3.46
CA GLY A 51 -13.10 -3.27 3.96
C GLY A 51 -13.90 -4.29 3.17
N THR A 52 -13.24 -5.39 2.80
CA THR A 52 -13.85 -6.60 2.26
C THR A 52 -13.25 -7.80 2.99
N ASP A 53 -14.11 -8.76 3.32
CA ASP A 53 -13.73 -10.04 3.92
C ASP A 53 -13.71 -11.16 2.88
N ASN A 54 -14.06 -10.84 1.63
CA ASN A 54 -14.00 -11.75 0.50
C ASN A 54 -12.59 -11.71 -0.11
N ARG A 55 -11.98 -12.89 -0.24
CA ARG A 55 -10.62 -13.05 -0.77
C ARG A 55 -10.51 -12.62 -2.24
N GLU A 56 -11.47 -13.00 -3.08
CA GLU A 56 -11.45 -12.67 -4.51
C GLU A 56 -11.61 -11.17 -4.73
N GLU A 57 -12.54 -10.54 -4.01
CA GLU A 57 -12.70 -9.08 -4.02
C GLU A 57 -11.44 -8.37 -3.53
N THR A 58 -10.83 -8.87 -2.46
CA THR A 58 -9.55 -8.36 -1.94
C THR A 58 -8.47 -8.39 -3.01
N GLU A 59 -8.27 -9.55 -3.64
CA GLU A 59 -7.24 -9.72 -4.67
C GLU A 59 -7.49 -8.81 -5.88
N ASN A 60 -8.76 -8.65 -6.29
CA ASN A 60 -9.13 -7.77 -7.40
C ASN A 60 -8.89 -6.29 -7.06
N LEU A 61 -9.24 -5.83 -5.86
CA LEU A 61 -8.96 -4.47 -5.42
C LEU A 61 -7.46 -4.20 -5.30
N VAL A 62 -6.69 -5.14 -4.75
CA VAL A 62 -5.22 -5.04 -4.68
C VAL A 62 -4.63 -4.89 -6.08
N LYS A 63 -5.07 -5.69 -7.06
CA LYS A 63 -4.62 -5.59 -8.46
C LYS A 63 -4.94 -4.22 -9.06
N GLN A 64 -6.14 -3.68 -8.84
CA GLN A 64 -6.54 -2.37 -9.34
C GLN A 64 -5.72 -1.24 -8.73
N ILE A 65 -5.55 -1.22 -7.40
CA ILE A 65 -4.74 -0.22 -6.70
C ILE A 65 -3.30 -0.27 -7.19
N ARG A 66 -2.73 -1.48 -7.30
CA ARG A 66 -1.39 -1.71 -7.81
C ARG A 66 -1.24 -1.15 -9.22
N TYR A 67 -2.19 -1.44 -10.10
CA TYR A 67 -2.19 -0.95 -11.48
C TYR A 67 -2.18 0.59 -11.57
N ILE A 68 -2.98 1.26 -10.76
CA ILE A 68 -3.00 2.74 -10.69
C ILE A 68 -1.64 3.29 -10.24
N ILE A 69 -1.03 2.69 -9.21
CA ILE A 69 0.30 3.09 -8.74
C ILE A 69 1.36 2.85 -9.82
N SER A 70 1.31 1.72 -10.52
CA SER A 70 2.21 1.41 -11.64
C SER A 70 2.14 2.48 -12.74
N ILE A 71 0.93 2.87 -13.17
CA ILE A 71 0.74 3.95 -14.15
C ILE A 71 1.33 5.26 -13.64
N ALA A 72 1.06 5.61 -12.38
CA ALA A 72 1.56 6.86 -11.79
C ALA A 72 3.08 6.89 -11.61
N ALA A 73 3.72 5.72 -11.55
CA ALA A 73 5.18 5.53 -11.53
C ALA A 73 5.80 5.47 -12.94
N GLY A 74 5.00 5.52 -14.01
CA GLY A 74 5.48 5.41 -15.39
C GLY A 74 5.90 4.01 -15.81
N THR A 75 5.49 2.98 -15.04
CA THR A 75 5.81 1.58 -15.30
C THR A 75 4.54 0.85 -15.74
N LEU A 76 4.46 0.48 -17.02
CA LEU A 76 3.36 -0.34 -17.56
C LEU A 76 3.71 -1.84 -17.63
N GLU A 77 4.92 -2.22 -17.22
CA GLU A 77 5.43 -3.58 -17.42
C GLU A 77 4.76 -4.64 -16.53
N SER A 78 4.68 -5.86 -17.10
CA SER A 78 4.04 -7.06 -16.54
C SER A 78 4.82 -7.73 -15.41
N THR A 79 6.04 -7.28 -15.13
CA THR A 79 6.87 -7.71 -14.02
C THR A 79 6.47 -6.94 -12.79
N GLN A 80 5.94 -7.63 -11.77
CA GLN A 80 5.64 -7.04 -10.47
C GLN A 80 6.93 -6.43 -9.90
N PRO A 81 7.11 -5.11 -9.93
CA PRO A 81 8.38 -4.55 -9.48
C PRO A 81 8.40 -4.62 -7.96
N GLU A 82 9.57 -4.93 -7.40
CA GLU A 82 9.76 -4.99 -5.96
C GLU A 82 9.48 -3.63 -5.27
N TYR A 83 9.66 -2.54 -6.01
CA TYR A 83 9.38 -1.17 -5.60
C TYR A 83 8.96 -0.32 -6.81
N TYR A 84 8.24 0.78 -6.54
CA TYR A 84 7.81 1.74 -7.55
C TYR A 84 8.68 3.00 -7.46
N ASN A 85 9.12 3.52 -8.62
CA ASN A 85 9.83 4.80 -8.70
C ASN A 85 8.85 5.98 -8.63
N ILE A 86 8.18 6.09 -7.48
CA ILE A 86 7.18 7.09 -7.16
C ILE A 86 7.43 7.59 -5.75
N SER A 87 7.31 8.90 -5.53
CA SER A 87 7.51 9.47 -4.19
C SER A 87 6.44 8.97 -3.20
N PRO A 88 6.80 8.78 -1.92
CA PRO A 88 5.87 8.35 -0.87
C PRO A 88 4.61 9.23 -0.79
N ASP A 89 4.76 10.55 -0.90
CA ASP A 89 3.64 11.49 -0.84
C ASP A 89 2.69 11.35 -2.04
N LYS A 90 3.23 11.08 -3.23
CA LYS A 90 2.40 10.87 -4.43
C LYS A 90 1.65 9.54 -4.33
N ALA A 91 2.32 8.46 -3.89
CA ALA A 91 1.67 7.18 -3.65
C ALA A 91 0.58 7.26 -2.57
N PHE A 92 0.83 8.00 -1.49
CA PHE A 92 -0.14 8.24 -0.43
C PHE A 92 -1.34 9.05 -0.92
N SER A 93 -1.10 10.09 -1.72
CA SER A 93 -2.17 10.89 -2.31
C SER A 93 -3.08 10.05 -3.22
N ILE A 94 -2.50 9.10 -3.97
CA ILE A 94 -3.26 8.13 -4.77
C ILE A 94 -4.12 7.24 -3.88
N LEU A 95 -3.56 6.65 -2.82
CA LEU A 95 -4.36 5.83 -1.88
C LEU A 95 -5.46 6.66 -1.20
N LYS A 96 -5.19 7.90 -0.83
CA LYS A 96 -6.19 8.81 -0.25
C LYS A 96 -7.31 9.13 -1.23
N ALA A 97 -6.99 9.32 -2.51
CA ALA A 97 -7.98 9.52 -3.57
C ALA A 97 -8.85 8.26 -3.75
N ILE A 98 -8.24 7.08 -3.79
CA ILE A 98 -8.95 5.79 -3.86
C ILE A 98 -9.87 5.61 -2.65
N ALA A 99 -9.37 5.80 -1.43
CA ALA A 99 -10.18 5.72 -0.22
C ALA A 99 -11.36 6.70 -0.24
N THR A 100 -11.15 7.90 -0.77
CA THR A 100 -12.20 8.91 -0.94
C THR A 100 -13.27 8.48 -1.93
N LEU A 101 -12.87 7.98 -3.11
CA LEU A 101 -13.80 7.52 -4.16
C LEU A 101 -14.60 6.28 -3.71
N CYS A 102 -14.00 5.42 -2.89
CA CYS A 102 -14.67 4.26 -2.32
C CYS A 102 -15.56 4.60 -1.11
N GLY A 103 -15.57 5.85 -0.62
CA GLY A 103 -16.27 6.23 0.61
C GLY A 103 -15.68 5.62 1.89
N LYS A 104 -14.40 5.22 1.87
CA LYS A 104 -13.70 4.51 2.95
C LYS A 104 -12.54 5.33 3.52
N LYS A 105 -12.73 6.63 3.74
CA LYS A 105 -11.65 7.53 4.22
C LYS A 105 -11.09 7.11 5.57
N ASP A 106 -11.96 6.65 6.48
CA ASP A 106 -11.59 6.25 7.84
C ASP A 106 -10.78 4.96 7.88
N ASN A 107 -10.74 4.22 6.77
CA ASN A 107 -9.95 3.00 6.64
C ASN A 107 -8.48 3.26 6.28
N LEU A 108 -8.10 4.51 6.00
CA LEU A 108 -6.72 4.89 5.69
C LEU A 108 -6.03 5.42 6.96
N VAL A 109 -5.03 4.67 7.42
CA VAL A 109 -4.19 5.02 8.57
C VAL A 109 -2.83 5.50 8.05
N LYS A 110 -2.37 6.64 8.55
CA LYS A 110 -1.01 7.16 8.33
C LYS A 110 -0.23 7.09 9.63
N PHE A 111 1.02 6.66 9.56
CA PHE A 111 1.94 6.65 10.71
C PHE A 111 2.84 7.89 10.68
N GLU A 112 3.15 8.41 11.86
CA GLU A 112 4.10 9.51 12.08
C GLU A 112 5.53 9.00 12.24
#